data_AF-A0A9E1VX87-F1
#
_entry.id   AF-A0A9E1VX87-F1
#
_cell.length_a   1.000
_cell.length_b   1.000
_cell.length_c   1.000
_cell.angle_alpha   90.00
_cell.angle_beta   90.00
_cell.angle_gamma   90.00
#
_symmetry.space_group_name_H-M   'P 1'
#
loop_
_entity.id
_entity.type
_entity.pdbx_description
1 polymer ?
#
loop_
_entity_poly.entity_id
_entity_poly.type
_entity_poly.pdbx_seq_one_letter_code
_entity_poly.pdbx_strand_id
1 'polypeptide(L)'
;SAMLTLQGAVAHSDMPVESGPTMLLPYSQRYEYGYALYRDPEFVDYFAQHAVQLPLKKGDGLFFNPALMHAAGENVSTDVQRMANLFQISSAFGKAMESVDQQRMQLACYEQLRQSQLSAEELSAAVTALSDSYPFSSNMDRDPPTASLRPVSGRDLLIQALAEQWSLDHFSDALQALNWRKASH
;
A
#
# COMPACT_ATOMS: atom_id res chain seq x y z
N SER A 1 1.30 -13.81 1.00
CA SER A 1 1.61 -14.66 2.18
C SER A 1 1.78 -13.78 3.39
N ALA A 2 1.30 -14.21 4.56
CA ALA A 2 1.50 -13.50 5.84
C ALA A 2 2.98 -13.41 6.27
N MET A 3 3.87 -14.14 5.61
CA MET A 3 5.32 -14.05 5.79
C MET A 3 5.97 -12.89 5.01
N LEU A 4 5.23 -12.26 4.09
CA LEU A 4 5.74 -11.22 3.19
C LEU A 4 5.13 -9.84 3.48
N THR A 5 4.36 -9.69 4.56
CA THR A 5 3.69 -8.44 4.89
C THR A 5 3.61 -8.28 6.40
N LEU A 6 3.90 -7.07 6.88
CA LEU A 6 3.66 -6.62 8.23
C LEU A 6 2.45 -5.68 8.19
N GLN A 7 1.50 -5.86 9.10
CA GLN A 7 0.37 -4.96 9.24
C GLN A 7 0.53 -4.16 10.53
N GLY A 8 0.08 -2.92 10.53
CA GLY A 8 0.10 -2.13 11.75
C GLY A 8 -0.70 -0.84 11.65
N ALA A 9 -0.69 -0.13 12.76
CA ALA A 9 -1.34 1.16 12.92
C ALA A 9 -0.45 2.12 13.70
N VAL A 10 -0.45 3.40 13.34
CA VAL A 10 0.12 4.48 14.16
C VAL A 10 -1.01 5.36 14.67
N ALA A 11 -1.06 5.55 15.99
CA ALA A 11 -2.12 6.31 16.63
C ALA A 11 -1.92 7.83 16.44
N HIS A 12 -2.97 8.54 16.02
CA HIS A 12 -3.00 10.00 15.89
C HIS A 12 -3.77 10.71 17.02
N SER A 13 -4.41 9.93 17.88
CA SER A 13 -5.03 10.34 19.14
C SER A 13 -4.57 9.40 20.26
N ASP A 14 -4.73 9.81 21.51
CA ASP A 14 -4.69 8.85 22.61
C ASP A 14 -5.88 7.87 22.46
N MET A 15 -5.62 6.60 22.69
CA MET A 15 -6.57 5.51 22.55
C MET A 15 -6.57 4.66 23.82
N PRO A 16 -7.23 5.11 24.89
CA PRO A 16 -7.46 4.24 26.04
C PRO A 16 -8.39 3.08 25.64
N VAL A 17 -8.46 2.00 26.42
CA VAL A 17 -9.15 0.75 26.02
C VAL A 17 -10.63 0.98 25.68
N GLU A 18 -11.31 1.86 26.41
CA GLU A 18 -12.71 2.26 26.19
C GLU A 18 -12.94 2.95 24.85
N SER A 19 -11.89 3.55 24.26
CA SER A 19 -11.97 4.12 22.91
C SER A 19 -11.90 3.07 21.81
N GLY A 20 -11.68 1.80 22.17
CA GLY A 20 -11.66 0.62 21.30
C GLY A 20 -10.43 0.47 20.39
N PRO A 21 -9.18 0.59 20.90
CA PRO A 21 -7.99 0.24 20.11
C PRO A 21 -8.06 -1.22 19.63
N THR A 22 -7.20 -1.60 18.69
CA THR A 22 -7.22 -2.93 18.06
C THR A 22 -7.22 -4.06 19.10
N MET A 23 -8.18 -4.97 18.97
CA MET A 23 -8.22 -6.26 19.67
C MET A 23 -7.32 -7.24 18.95
N LEU A 24 -6.47 -7.95 19.69
CA LEU A 24 -5.51 -8.92 19.19
C LEU A 24 -5.75 -10.26 19.90
N LEU A 25 -5.76 -11.37 19.17
CA LEU A 25 -5.74 -12.70 19.79
C LEU A 25 -4.30 -13.25 19.74
N PRO A 26 -3.54 -13.22 20.83
CA PRO A 26 -2.12 -13.58 20.81
C PRO A 26 -1.89 -15.00 20.29
N TYR A 27 -0.82 -15.18 19.51
CA TYR A 27 -0.40 -16.46 18.90
C TYR A 27 -1.36 -17.08 17.87
N SER A 28 -2.52 -16.47 17.60
CA SER A 28 -3.50 -16.99 16.63
C SER A 28 -2.97 -17.12 15.20
N GLN A 29 -1.94 -16.38 14.82
CA GLN A 29 -1.26 -16.53 13.51
C GLN A 29 -0.59 -17.89 13.31
N ARG A 30 -0.41 -18.67 14.40
CA ARG A 30 0.14 -20.03 14.35
C ARG A 30 -0.93 -21.09 14.10
N TYR A 31 -2.20 -20.71 14.12
CA TYR A 31 -3.31 -21.62 13.92
C TYR A 31 -3.61 -21.78 12.43
N GLU A 32 -3.44 -22.99 11.92
CA GLU A 32 -3.42 -23.30 10.48
C GLU A 32 -4.71 -22.90 9.75
N TYR A 33 -5.87 -23.13 10.38
CA TYR A 33 -7.17 -22.80 9.78
C TYR A 33 -7.60 -21.35 9.98
N GLY A 34 -6.77 -20.51 10.62
CA GLY A 34 -7.14 -19.20 11.12
C GLY A 34 -8.04 -18.43 10.16
N TYR A 35 -7.56 -18.13 8.95
CA TYR A 35 -8.29 -17.28 8.00
C TYR A 35 -9.70 -17.78 7.64
N ALA A 36 -10.00 -19.08 7.75
CA ALA A 36 -11.32 -19.63 7.46
C ALA A 36 -12.32 -19.44 8.63
N LEU A 37 -11.84 -19.19 9.85
CA LEU A 37 -12.67 -19.20 11.05
C LEU A 37 -13.29 -17.85 11.44
N TYR A 38 -13.01 -16.76 10.71
CA TYR A 38 -13.47 -15.43 11.14
C TYR A 38 -15.01 -15.27 11.17
N ARG A 39 -15.77 -16.19 10.56
CA ARG A 39 -17.24 -16.25 10.61
C ARG A 39 -17.78 -17.42 11.44
N ASP A 40 -16.89 -18.26 11.96
CA ASP A 40 -17.29 -19.39 12.78
C ASP A 40 -17.77 -18.89 14.16
N PRO A 41 -19.01 -19.17 14.58
CA PRO A 41 -19.56 -18.61 15.82
C PRO A 41 -18.75 -19.00 17.07
N GLU A 42 -18.27 -20.23 17.16
CA GLU A 42 -17.47 -20.69 18.30
C GLU A 42 -16.13 -19.93 18.36
N PHE A 43 -15.52 -19.69 17.20
CA PHE A 43 -14.31 -18.89 17.11
C PHE A 43 -14.54 -17.42 17.44
N VAL A 44 -15.67 -16.85 17.02
CA VAL A 44 -16.05 -15.47 17.38
C VAL A 44 -16.19 -15.33 18.90
N ASP A 45 -16.85 -16.28 19.56
CA ASP A 45 -16.99 -16.30 21.02
C ASP A 45 -15.64 -16.47 21.71
N TYR A 46 -14.78 -17.37 21.21
CA TYR A 46 -13.42 -17.55 21.71
C TYR A 46 -12.61 -16.26 21.57
N PHE A 47 -12.68 -15.60 20.40
CA PHE A 47 -12.00 -14.33 20.17
C PHE A 47 -12.49 -13.26 21.15
N ALA A 48 -13.80 -13.12 21.36
CA ALA A 48 -14.37 -12.14 22.28
C ALA A 48 -13.92 -12.37 23.74
N GLN A 49 -13.71 -13.62 24.16
CA GLN A 49 -13.27 -13.97 25.52
C GLN A 49 -11.76 -13.85 25.74
N HIS A 50 -10.95 -13.99 24.68
CA HIS A 50 -9.49 -14.14 24.80
C HIS A 50 -8.68 -13.04 24.11
N ALA A 51 -9.30 -12.18 23.31
CA ALA A 51 -8.61 -11.05 22.73
C ALA A 51 -8.13 -10.07 23.80
N VAL A 52 -6.96 -9.48 23.55
CA VAL A 52 -6.36 -8.46 24.39
C VAL A 52 -6.34 -7.13 23.66
N GLN A 53 -6.40 -6.05 24.42
CA GLN A 53 -6.24 -4.68 23.93
C GLN A 53 -5.14 -3.99 24.73
N LEU A 54 -4.42 -3.09 24.06
CA LEU A 54 -3.43 -2.24 24.68
C LEU A 54 -3.86 -0.78 24.50
N PRO A 55 -3.83 0.05 25.55
CA PRO A 55 -3.98 1.48 25.37
C PRO A 55 -2.80 2.01 24.56
N LEU A 56 -3.06 2.91 23.62
CA LEU A 56 -2.04 3.56 22.80
C LEU A 56 -2.03 5.05 23.10
N LYS A 57 -0.86 5.65 23.19
CA LYS A 57 -0.71 7.11 23.16
C LYS A 57 -0.57 7.58 21.72
N LYS A 58 -0.88 8.85 21.48
CA LYS A 58 -0.59 9.49 20.20
C LYS A 58 0.89 9.30 19.84
N GLY A 59 1.14 8.77 18.65
CA GLY A 59 2.47 8.45 18.13
C GLY A 59 2.88 6.98 18.35
N ASP A 60 2.19 6.21 19.19
CA ASP A 60 2.48 4.80 19.38
C ASP A 60 2.15 3.99 18.11
N GLY A 61 3.01 3.03 17.81
CA GLY A 61 2.85 2.08 16.71
C GLY A 61 2.53 0.68 17.21
N LEU A 62 1.50 0.06 16.64
CA LEU A 62 1.14 -1.33 16.87
C LEU A 62 1.35 -2.12 15.58
N PHE A 63 2.31 -3.05 15.57
CA PHE A 63 2.64 -3.87 14.40
C PHE A 63 2.52 -5.36 14.72
N PHE A 64 1.94 -6.11 13.80
CA PHE A 64 1.71 -7.54 13.95
C PHE A 64 1.67 -8.27 12.61
N ASN A 65 1.82 -9.60 12.68
CA ASN A 65 1.67 -10.47 11.53
C ASN A 65 0.20 -10.42 11.04
N PRO A 66 -0.09 -10.21 9.74
CA PRO A 66 -1.46 -10.05 9.24
C PRO A 66 -2.33 -11.32 9.39
N ALA A 67 -1.75 -12.50 9.65
CA ALA A 67 -2.49 -13.71 9.99
C ALA A 67 -2.91 -13.77 11.47
N LEU A 68 -2.45 -12.83 12.31
CA LEU A 68 -2.95 -12.68 13.68
C LEU A 68 -4.41 -12.26 13.60
N MET A 69 -5.29 -12.96 14.31
CA MET A 69 -6.68 -12.56 14.41
C MET A 69 -6.78 -11.25 15.16
N HIS A 70 -7.45 -10.30 14.52
CA HIS A 70 -7.60 -8.95 15.04
C HIS A 70 -8.88 -8.31 14.53
N ALA A 71 -9.39 -7.37 15.31
CA ALA A 71 -10.54 -6.55 14.95
C ALA A 71 -10.43 -5.19 15.66
N ALA A 72 -11.15 -4.20 15.17
CA ALA A 72 -11.27 -2.94 15.90
C ALA A 72 -12.17 -3.14 17.12
N GLY A 73 -11.77 -2.61 18.28
CA GLY A 73 -12.62 -2.63 19.48
C GLY A 73 -13.84 -1.73 19.32
N GLU A 74 -14.89 -2.02 20.07
CA GLU A 74 -16.03 -1.11 20.21
C GLU A 74 -15.58 0.18 20.92
N ASN A 75 -15.97 1.34 20.39
CA ASN A 75 -15.72 2.61 21.05
C ASN A 75 -16.91 2.94 21.95
N VAL A 76 -16.74 2.75 23.26
CA VAL A 76 -17.75 3.05 24.27
C VAL A 76 -17.48 4.35 25.03
N SER A 77 -16.40 5.05 24.68
CA SER A 77 -16.10 6.38 25.21
C SER A 77 -17.10 7.43 24.70
N THR A 78 -17.27 8.50 25.46
CA THR A 78 -18.21 9.58 25.10
C THR A 78 -17.56 10.76 24.39
N ASP A 79 -16.22 10.86 24.46
CA ASP A 79 -15.45 12.04 24.11
C ASP A 79 -14.21 11.73 23.24
N VAL A 80 -13.91 10.45 22.96
CA VAL A 80 -12.75 10.08 22.12
C VAL A 80 -13.19 9.66 20.73
N GLN A 81 -12.76 10.45 19.73
CA GLN A 81 -12.78 10.04 18.32
C GLN A 81 -11.40 9.49 17.96
N ARG A 82 -11.26 8.16 17.96
CA ARG A 82 -9.97 7.52 17.64
C ARG A 82 -9.59 7.72 16.18
N MET A 83 -8.32 8.04 15.94
CA MET A 83 -7.75 8.15 14.60
C MET A 83 -6.40 7.44 14.53
N ALA A 84 -6.22 6.58 13.53
CA ALA A 84 -4.95 5.94 13.25
C ALA A 84 -4.72 5.82 11.74
N ASN A 85 -3.45 5.86 11.34
CA ASN A 85 -3.04 5.48 10.01
C ASN A 85 -2.74 3.98 9.99
N LEU A 86 -3.34 3.25 9.05
CA LEU A 86 -3.08 1.84 8.84
C LEU A 86 -1.95 1.67 7.83
N PHE A 87 -1.03 0.76 8.15
CA PHE A 87 0.11 0.43 7.30
C PHE A 87 0.06 -1.04 6.93
N GLN A 88 0.25 -1.31 5.64
CA GLN A 88 0.61 -2.64 5.13
C GLN A 88 1.98 -2.53 4.48
N ILE A 89 2.98 -3.12 5.14
CA ILE A 89 4.37 -3.04 4.72
C ILE A 89 4.73 -4.40 4.12
N SER A 90 4.78 -4.48 2.79
CA SER A 90 5.10 -5.71 2.08
C SER A 90 6.58 -5.77 1.68
N SER A 91 7.13 -6.98 1.63
CA SER A 91 8.40 -7.22 0.93
C SER A 91 8.26 -6.88 -0.55
N ALA A 92 9.38 -6.72 -1.27
CA ALA A 92 9.39 -6.48 -2.71
C ALA A 92 8.69 -7.60 -3.54
N PHE A 93 8.51 -8.79 -2.96
CA PHE A 93 7.79 -9.91 -3.58
C PHE A 93 6.33 -10.03 -3.13
N GLY A 94 5.86 -9.12 -2.26
CA GLY A 94 4.48 -9.06 -1.82
C GLY A 94 3.62 -8.29 -2.81
N LYS A 95 2.35 -8.70 -2.94
CA LYS A 95 1.32 -7.91 -3.62
C LYS A 95 0.48 -7.21 -2.56
N ALA A 96 0.47 -5.88 -2.57
CA ALA A 96 -0.38 -5.09 -1.69
C ALA A 96 -1.87 -5.36 -2.01
N MET A 97 -2.74 -5.22 -1.01
CA MET A 97 -4.19 -5.41 -1.19
C MET A 97 -4.84 -4.28 -2.03
N GLU A 98 -4.23 -3.10 -2.03
CA GLU A 98 -4.73 -1.92 -2.74
C GLU A 98 -4.27 -1.89 -4.20
N SER A 99 -5.18 -1.46 -5.08
CA SER A 99 -4.83 -1.03 -6.43
C SER A 99 -4.54 0.47 -6.40
N VAL A 100 -3.30 0.86 -6.71
CA VAL A 100 -2.87 2.25 -6.72
C VAL A 100 -2.92 2.81 -8.14
N ASP A 101 -3.60 3.93 -8.35
CA ASP A 101 -3.60 4.66 -9.63
C ASP A 101 -2.30 5.45 -9.79
N GLN A 102 -1.24 4.74 -10.18
CA GLN A 102 0.09 5.31 -10.36
C GLN A 102 0.13 6.37 -11.45
N GLN A 103 -0.71 6.27 -12.49
CA GLN A 103 -0.79 7.29 -13.54
C GLN A 103 -1.22 8.62 -12.92
N ARG A 104 -2.31 8.62 -12.16
CA ARG A 104 -2.81 9.82 -11.50
C ARG A 104 -1.79 10.40 -10.51
N MET A 105 -1.11 9.53 -9.76
CA MET A 105 -0.06 9.97 -8.84
C MET A 105 1.11 10.63 -9.56
N GLN A 106 1.62 10.04 -10.64
CA GLN A 106 2.71 10.61 -11.44
C GLN A 106 2.30 11.97 -12.02
N LEU A 107 1.10 12.07 -12.59
CA LEU A 107 0.59 13.33 -13.16
C LEU A 107 0.41 14.41 -12.09
N ALA A 108 -0.12 14.05 -10.91
CA ALA A 108 -0.33 14.99 -9.82
C ALA A 108 0.97 15.53 -9.22
N CYS A 109 2.05 14.75 -9.26
CA CYS A 109 3.35 15.12 -8.70
C CYS A 109 4.35 15.66 -9.74
N TYR A 110 4.05 15.56 -11.03
CA TYR A 110 5.02 15.80 -12.11
C TYR A 110 5.63 17.21 -12.07
N GLU A 111 4.80 18.25 -11.94
CA GLU A 111 5.30 19.64 -11.96
C GLU A 111 6.20 19.95 -10.76
N GLN A 112 5.86 19.44 -9.58
CA GLN A 112 6.66 19.60 -8.38
C GLN A 112 7.99 18.86 -8.50
N LEU A 113 7.98 17.64 -9.06
CA LEU A 113 9.21 16.89 -9.33
C LEU A 113 10.10 17.59 -10.35
N ARG A 114 9.50 18.12 -11.43
CA ARG A 114 10.22 18.84 -12.49
C ARG A 114 10.93 20.09 -11.98
N GLN A 115 10.33 20.78 -11.00
CA GLN A 115 10.88 21.99 -10.38
C GLN A 115 11.75 21.70 -9.14
N SER A 116 11.81 20.45 -8.69
CA SER A 116 12.52 20.06 -7.48
C SER A 116 14.04 20.10 -7.66
N GLN A 117 14.76 20.30 -6.56
CA GLN A 117 16.22 20.21 -6.50
C GLN A 117 16.65 18.95 -5.74
N LEU A 118 15.95 17.83 -5.97
CA LEU A 118 16.27 16.55 -5.36
C LEU A 118 17.61 16.04 -5.87
N SER A 119 18.37 15.39 -4.99
CA SER A 119 19.50 14.58 -5.39
C SER A 119 19.06 13.42 -6.30
N ALA A 120 20.01 12.81 -7.02
CA ALA A 120 19.71 11.66 -7.86
C ALA A 120 19.09 10.48 -7.08
N GLU A 121 19.51 10.30 -5.82
CA GLU A 121 18.98 9.26 -4.93
C GLU A 121 17.54 9.56 -4.51
N GLU A 122 17.27 10.78 -4.07
CA GLU A 122 15.92 11.21 -3.69
C GLU A 122 14.96 11.17 -4.88
N LEU A 123 15.40 11.60 -6.06
CA LEU A 123 14.60 11.53 -7.27
C LEU A 123 14.30 10.08 -7.66
N SER A 124 15.31 9.19 -7.59
CA SER A 124 15.12 7.76 -7.87
C SER A 124 14.12 7.14 -6.89
N ALA A 125 14.19 7.49 -5.61
CA ALA A 125 13.24 7.03 -4.59
C ALA A 125 11.82 7.54 -4.87
N ALA A 126 11.66 8.84 -5.16
CA ALA A 126 10.37 9.45 -5.46
C ALA A 126 9.71 8.82 -6.71
N VAL A 127 10.45 8.69 -7.81
CA VAL A 127 9.94 8.11 -9.06
C VAL A 127 9.57 6.62 -8.85
N THR A 128 10.35 5.88 -8.06
CA THR A 128 10.04 4.48 -7.71
C THR A 128 8.78 4.37 -6.85
N ALA A 129 8.55 5.30 -5.92
CA ALA A 129 7.35 5.31 -5.10
C ALA A 129 6.07 5.67 -5.90
N LEU A 130 6.21 6.52 -6.92
CA LEU A 130 5.08 6.98 -7.75
C LEU A 130 4.74 6.05 -8.92
N SER A 131 5.62 5.09 -9.24
CA SER A 131 5.54 4.34 -10.49
C SER A 131 5.61 2.84 -10.27
N ASP A 132 4.85 2.08 -11.08
CA ASP A 132 5.18 0.68 -11.28
C ASP A 132 6.55 0.58 -11.99
N SER A 133 7.45 -0.13 -11.33
CA SER A 133 8.84 -0.30 -11.75
C SER A 133 9.06 -1.62 -12.49
N TYR A 134 8.07 -2.51 -12.51
CA TYR A 134 8.18 -3.79 -13.19
C TYR A 134 7.59 -3.71 -14.62
N PRO A 135 8.41 -3.89 -15.67
CA PRO A 135 7.94 -3.91 -17.05
C PRO A 135 7.25 -5.24 -17.34
N PHE A 136 5.98 -5.39 -16.94
CA PHE A 136 5.21 -6.55 -17.38
C PHE A 136 5.02 -6.49 -18.91
N SER A 137 4.97 -7.65 -19.56
CA SER A 137 4.76 -7.75 -21.01
C SER A 137 3.51 -6.97 -21.42
N SER A 138 3.67 -6.07 -22.38
CA SER A 138 2.56 -5.37 -23.04
C SER A 138 1.76 -6.33 -23.93
N ASN A 139 0.60 -5.87 -24.39
CA ASN A 139 -0.18 -6.60 -25.37
C ASN A 139 0.59 -6.66 -26.70
N MET A 140 1.06 -7.84 -27.09
CA MET A 140 1.89 -8.03 -28.30
C MET A 140 1.20 -7.57 -29.58
N ASP A 141 -0.13 -7.59 -29.66
CA ASP A 141 -0.86 -7.08 -30.82
C ASP A 141 -0.76 -5.55 -30.94
N ARG A 142 -0.59 -4.86 -29.81
CA ARG A 142 -0.53 -3.39 -29.70
C ARG A 142 0.90 -2.86 -29.56
N ASP A 143 1.83 -3.71 -29.11
CA ASP A 143 3.22 -3.37 -28.81
C ASP A 143 4.15 -4.52 -29.26
N PRO A 144 4.33 -4.70 -30.58
CA PRO A 144 5.22 -5.73 -31.10
C PRO A 144 6.66 -5.48 -30.64
N PRO A 145 7.42 -6.54 -30.30
CA PRO A 145 8.77 -6.39 -29.76
C PRO A 145 9.69 -5.64 -30.73
N THR A 146 10.39 -4.64 -30.20
CA THR A 146 11.43 -3.89 -30.92
C THR A 146 12.82 -4.47 -30.60
N ALA A 147 13.90 -3.81 -31.01
CA ALA A 147 15.28 -4.26 -30.73
C ALA A 147 15.60 -4.37 -29.22
N SER A 148 14.85 -3.67 -28.35
CA SER A 148 14.97 -3.82 -26.91
C SER A 148 14.13 -4.99 -26.42
N LEU A 149 14.75 -5.91 -25.68
CA LEU A 149 14.09 -7.07 -25.07
C LEU A 149 13.19 -6.71 -23.87
N ARG A 150 13.23 -5.46 -23.40
CA ARG A 150 12.47 -4.99 -22.23
C ARG A 150 11.50 -3.87 -22.65
N PRO A 151 10.19 -4.00 -22.36
CA PRO A 151 9.22 -2.91 -22.50
C PRO A 151 9.53 -1.72 -21.59
N VAL A 152 9.17 -0.51 -22.03
CA VAL A 152 9.29 0.72 -21.23
C VAL A 152 8.29 0.67 -20.05
N SER A 153 8.74 1.00 -18.84
CA SER A 153 7.87 1.12 -17.66
C SER A 153 7.39 2.56 -17.46
N GLY A 154 6.36 2.75 -16.60
CA GLY A 154 5.93 4.10 -16.23
C GLY A 154 7.04 4.88 -15.52
N ARG A 155 7.86 4.17 -14.71
CA ARG A 155 9.06 4.74 -14.09
C ARG A 155 10.06 5.26 -15.11
N ASP A 156 10.34 4.48 -16.15
CA ASP A 156 11.29 4.85 -17.20
C ASP A 156 10.79 6.10 -17.96
N LEU A 157 9.49 6.15 -18.24
CA LEU A 157 8.87 7.30 -18.90
C LEU A 157 8.90 8.57 -18.03
N LEU A 158 8.63 8.45 -16.73
CA LEU A 158 8.71 9.58 -15.79
C LEU A 158 10.15 10.13 -15.70
N ILE A 159 11.15 9.26 -15.61
CA ILE A 159 12.57 9.67 -15.59
C ILE A 159 12.91 10.41 -16.89
N GLN A 160 12.51 9.88 -18.04
CA GLN A 160 12.75 10.52 -19.32
C GLN A 160 12.08 11.90 -19.40
N ALA A 161 10.80 11.98 -19.04
CA ALA A 161 10.03 13.22 -19.07
C ALA A 161 10.62 14.31 -18.16
N LEU A 162 11.21 13.94 -17.01
CA LEU A 162 11.89 14.87 -16.11
C LEU A 162 13.25 15.31 -16.67
N ALA A 163 14.03 14.39 -17.24
CA ALA A 163 15.32 14.69 -17.84
C ALA A 163 15.20 15.61 -19.07
N GLU A 164 14.18 15.38 -19.90
CA GLU A 164 13.91 16.13 -21.13
C GLU A 164 12.99 17.34 -20.90
N GLN A 165 12.53 17.58 -19.67
CA GLN A 165 11.69 18.72 -19.30
C GLN A 165 10.40 18.80 -20.14
N TRP A 166 9.71 17.67 -20.33
CA TRP A 166 8.45 17.63 -21.06
C TRP A 166 7.38 18.56 -20.43
N SER A 167 6.40 18.95 -21.24
CA SER A 167 5.17 19.53 -20.70
C SER A 167 4.34 18.44 -20.00
N LEU A 168 3.50 18.84 -19.04
CA LEU A 168 2.56 17.93 -18.39
C LEU A 168 1.64 17.24 -19.41
N ASP A 169 1.20 17.95 -20.45
CA ASP A 169 0.37 17.39 -21.52
C ASP A 169 1.09 16.29 -22.29
N HIS A 170 2.36 16.53 -22.68
CA HIS A 170 3.15 15.51 -23.38
C HIS A 170 3.38 14.27 -22.51
N PHE A 171 3.66 14.47 -21.22
CA PHE A 171 3.80 13.35 -20.28
C PHE A 171 2.49 12.56 -20.09
N SER A 172 1.36 13.26 -20.00
CA SER A 172 0.02 12.66 -19.93
C SER A 172 -0.29 11.81 -21.15
N ASP A 173 -0.07 12.33 -22.35
CA ASP A 173 -0.30 11.59 -23.60
C ASP A 173 0.59 10.35 -23.69
N ALA A 174 1.87 10.48 -23.29
CA ALA A 174 2.81 9.36 -23.28
C ALA A 174 2.41 8.26 -22.27
N LEU A 175 1.91 8.62 -21.08
CA LEU A 175 1.38 7.67 -20.10
C LEU A 175 0.11 6.97 -20.60
N GLN A 176 -0.79 7.71 -21.26
CA GLN A 176 -1.99 7.13 -21.88
C GLN A 176 -1.63 6.12 -22.97
N ALA A 177 -0.66 6.46 -23.84
CA ALA A 177 -0.17 5.56 -24.87
C ALA A 177 0.46 4.29 -24.26
N LEU A 178 1.24 4.43 -23.18
CA LEU A 178 1.81 3.28 -22.47
C LEU A 178 0.73 2.38 -21.87
N ASN A 179 -0.29 2.95 -21.24
CA ASN A 179 -1.38 2.19 -20.63
C ASN A 179 -2.27 1.51 -21.67
N TRP A 180 -2.52 2.16 -22.81
CA TRP A 180 -3.24 1.55 -23.93
C TRP A 180 -2.53 0.30 -24.47
N ARG A 181 -1.18 0.34 -24.57
CA ARG A 181 -0.36 -0.82 -24.95
C ARG A 181 -0.40 -1.96 -23.93
N LYS A 182 -0.59 -1.65 -22.64
CA LYS A 182 -0.67 -2.64 -21.55
C LYS A 182 -2.07 -3.21 -21.32
N ALA A 183 -3.12 -2.49 -21.72
CA ALA A 183 -4.49 -2.91 -21.46
C ALA A 183 -4.80 -4.28 -22.09
N SER A 184 -5.33 -5.19 -21.27
CA SER A 184 -6.05 -6.37 -21.78
C SER A 184 -7.42 -5.92 -22.32
N HIS A 185 -8.03 -6.77 -23.15
CA HIS A 185 -9.21 -6.50 -24.00
C HIS A 185 -10.17 -5.41 -23.50
#